data_AF-A0A2T7E2P2-F1
#
_entry.id   AF-A0A2T7E2P2-F1
#
_cell.length_a   1.000
_cell.length_b   1.000
_cell.length_c   1.000
_cell.angle_alpha   90.00
_cell.angle_beta   90.00
_cell.angle_gamma   90.00
#
_symmetry.space_group_name_H-M   'P 1'
#
loop_
_entity.id
_entity.type
_entity.pdbx_description
1 polymer ?
#
loop_
_entity_poly.entity_id
_entity_poly.type
_entity_poly.pdbx_seq_one_letter_code
_entity_poly.pdbx_strand_id
1 'polypeptide(L)'
;MGAEAEVLAGADQGRVGEAPAAAELPRRVPSPRAPRPAPLPYQAMLGSTAYARMRSEHPAEFAPASVFFTHDPRSAIDRRNSFRVKAALVYETVTGHHVDDNIPRADSLLLALARECHARIQALTATGDAGGALPEVPAGDALPSRNDPGTKGGKSSPPAEVTEEGLDETQKRVVDGVFVVVGFLPKLKEAIARGADRDGVDESFKSRHMQDIVTDVVKLENQLPLRDLLDVAAVAEAAVAATVARGEFEDVRSSIARSGEYRLPFNKDSFGDVVQGFCWYYSPFASSKKPAAASPFKDVAADEDMATRTLLDCLHLSVVKPPQGAAVSATGRPARMPTARELRRSGARLQATENGRAEVEFAQPTVRLPALVYDFKLATVARNLLAREYEGQSKPVTRYFQMLNELVEDAADVRILRRAGVIRGGSGGVQEVHGLVKSIDGHATYPSVYMAMDREIEKVKQYHDKRMTSFLVRNRPGVIWASSVAALSVFAIVAARRNRQG
;
A
#
# COMPACT_ATOMS: atom_id res chain seq x y z
N MET A 1 -72.84 12.84 39.03
CA MET A 1 -73.46 13.75 40.03
C MET A 1 -72.31 14.41 40.77
N GLY A 2 -72.11 15.72 40.71
CA GLY A 2 -72.80 16.81 39.98
C GLY A 2 -72.18 18.16 40.39
N ALA A 3 -72.66 19.28 39.84
CA ALA A 3 -72.18 20.67 40.12
C ALA A 3 -70.77 20.98 39.51
N GLU A 4 -70.44 22.05 38.77
CA GLU A 4 -71.07 23.36 38.45
C GLU A 4 -71.31 24.28 39.67
N ALA A 5 -70.91 25.56 39.75
CA ALA A 5 -70.10 26.46 38.91
C ALA A 5 -69.22 27.33 39.88
N GLU A 6 -68.88 28.63 39.81
CA GLU A 6 -69.10 29.83 38.96
C GLU A 6 -67.82 30.71 39.13
N VAL A 7 -67.20 31.37 38.13
CA VAL A 7 -67.54 32.63 37.41
C VAL A 7 -67.07 33.95 38.09
N LEU A 8 -66.71 34.93 37.24
CA LEU A 8 -66.54 36.40 37.43
C LEU A 8 -65.14 37.06 37.70
N ALA A 9 -64.76 37.89 36.70
CA ALA A 9 -64.12 39.22 36.75
C ALA A 9 -62.61 39.39 37.10
N GLY A 10 -61.93 40.30 36.36
CA GLY A 10 -60.49 40.59 36.58
C GLY A 10 -59.77 41.69 35.76
N ALA A 11 -60.47 42.61 35.06
CA ALA A 11 -59.94 43.84 34.42
C ALA A 11 -58.89 43.76 33.27
N ASP A 12 -59.06 44.66 32.30
CA ASP A 12 -58.14 44.97 31.17
C ASP A 12 -57.24 46.17 31.51
N GLN A 13 -56.04 46.24 30.92
CA GLN A 13 -55.49 47.52 30.47
C GLN A 13 -54.40 47.39 29.36
N GLY A 14 -54.86 47.45 28.10
CA GLY A 14 -54.36 48.37 27.07
C GLY A 14 -52.88 48.32 26.63
N ARG A 15 -52.65 48.10 25.33
CA ARG A 15 -51.39 48.46 24.65
C ARG A 15 -51.67 49.12 23.30
N VAL A 16 -51.00 50.24 23.04
CA VAL A 16 -51.20 51.12 21.87
C VAL A 16 -49.99 51.07 20.94
N GLY A 17 -50.21 51.27 19.64
CA GLY A 17 -49.18 51.75 18.71
C GLY A 17 -48.74 50.73 17.65
N GLU A 18 -49.27 50.87 16.44
CA GLU A 18 -48.84 50.16 15.24
C GLU A 18 -47.95 51.09 14.39
N ALA A 19 -46.83 50.55 13.86
CA ALA A 19 -45.96 51.23 12.89
C ALA A 19 -45.28 50.18 11.98
N PRO A 20 -44.97 50.50 10.71
CA PRO A 20 -45.09 49.53 9.63
C PRO A 20 -43.81 48.74 9.26
N ALA A 21 -44.01 47.72 8.42
CA ALA A 21 -43.03 46.71 8.05
C ALA A 21 -41.85 47.22 7.21
N ALA A 22 -40.66 46.67 7.49
CA ALA A 22 -39.53 46.64 6.57
C ALA A 22 -39.55 45.30 5.80
N ALA A 23 -39.28 45.33 4.49
CA ALA A 23 -39.33 44.13 3.65
C ALA A 23 -38.05 43.27 3.81
N GLU A 24 -38.18 42.04 4.32
CA GLU A 24 -37.11 41.04 4.24
C GLU A 24 -36.92 40.59 2.77
N LEU A 25 -35.68 40.70 2.28
CA LEU A 25 -35.26 40.04 1.04
C LEU A 25 -35.37 38.52 1.20
N PRO A 26 -35.83 37.78 0.17
CA PRO A 26 -36.00 36.33 0.26
C PRO A 26 -34.64 35.65 0.48
N ARG A 27 -34.48 35.01 1.64
CA ARG A 27 -33.26 34.26 1.98
C ARG A 27 -33.09 33.14 0.94
N ARG A 28 -32.00 33.21 0.16
CA ARG A 28 -31.62 32.12 -0.75
C ARG A 28 -31.45 30.83 0.05
N VAL A 29 -32.38 29.89 -0.14
CA VAL A 29 -32.20 28.51 0.31
C VAL A 29 -30.90 27.99 -0.31
N PRO A 30 -29.93 27.50 0.47
CA PRO A 30 -28.72 26.93 -0.10
C PRO A 30 -29.11 25.70 -0.92
N SER A 31 -28.77 25.70 -2.21
CA SER A 31 -28.97 24.53 -3.07
C SER A 31 -28.38 23.28 -2.41
N PRO A 32 -29.06 22.12 -2.42
CA PRO A 32 -28.52 20.91 -1.84
C PRO A 32 -27.18 20.62 -2.49
N ARG A 33 -26.11 20.61 -1.68
CA ARG A 33 -24.78 20.18 -2.16
C ARG A 33 -24.95 18.80 -2.77
N ALA A 34 -24.48 18.62 -4.00
CA ALA A 34 -24.38 17.31 -4.62
C ALA A 34 -23.72 16.34 -3.64
N PRO A 35 -24.24 15.11 -3.47
CA PRO A 35 -23.66 14.15 -2.54
C PRO A 35 -22.19 13.96 -2.91
N ARG A 36 -21.30 14.13 -1.94
CA ARG A 36 -19.88 13.85 -2.16
C ARG A 36 -19.76 12.39 -2.61
N PRO A 37 -18.92 12.09 -3.62
CA PRO A 37 -18.64 10.69 -3.96
C PRO A 37 -18.16 9.96 -2.71
N ALA A 38 -18.55 8.69 -2.57
CA ALA A 38 -18.13 7.88 -1.44
C ALA A 38 -16.59 7.84 -1.38
N PRO A 39 -15.98 8.01 -0.19
CA PRO A 39 -14.53 7.95 -0.07
C PRO A 39 -14.03 6.58 -0.54
N LEU A 40 -12.89 6.58 -1.26
CA LEU A 40 -12.30 5.33 -1.74
C LEU A 40 -11.95 4.43 -0.54
N PRO A 41 -11.99 3.09 -0.65
CA PRO A 41 -11.88 2.20 0.51
C PRO A 41 -10.61 2.41 1.36
N TYR A 42 -9.51 2.84 0.74
CA TYR A 42 -8.28 3.18 1.47
C TYR A 42 -8.43 4.48 2.31
N GLN A 43 -9.17 5.48 1.80
CA GLN A 43 -9.43 6.75 2.49
C GLN A 43 -10.37 6.57 3.68
N ALA A 44 -11.37 5.70 3.56
CA ALA A 44 -12.20 5.28 4.70
C ALA A 44 -11.34 4.63 5.79
N MET A 45 -10.47 3.68 5.41
CA MET A 45 -9.58 3.00 6.35
C MET A 45 -8.60 3.96 7.04
N LEU A 46 -7.99 4.90 6.31
CA LEU A 46 -7.10 5.93 6.89
C LEU A 46 -7.79 6.78 7.97
N GLY A 47 -9.10 7.02 7.86
CA GLY A 47 -9.90 7.72 8.86
C GLY A 47 -10.34 6.86 10.05
N SER A 48 -10.11 5.54 10.02
CA SER A 48 -10.63 4.60 11.02
C SER A 48 -9.84 4.59 12.34
N THR A 49 -10.54 4.32 13.44
CA THR A 49 -9.91 4.09 14.75
C THR A 49 -9.04 2.83 14.78
N ALA A 50 -9.34 1.83 13.93
CA ALA A 50 -8.55 0.63 13.78
C ALA A 50 -7.18 0.92 13.15
N TYR A 51 -7.14 1.72 12.07
CA TYR A 51 -5.89 2.14 11.45
C TYR A 51 -5.06 3.02 12.38
N ALA A 52 -5.68 3.99 13.05
CA ALA A 52 -5.01 4.84 14.04
C ALA A 52 -4.34 4.00 15.16
N ARG A 53 -5.00 2.93 15.63
CA ARG A 53 -4.42 1.99 16.59
C ARG A 53 -3.21 1.25 16.01
N MET A 54 -3.33 0.63 14.83
CA MET A 54 -2.23 -0.11 14.21
C MET A 54 -0.99 0.79 13.96
N ARG A 55 -1.20 2.03 13.50
CA ARG A 55 -0.13 3.04 13.36
C ARG A 55 0.51 3.41 14.70
N SER A 56 -0.27 3.49 15.79
CA SER A 56 0.28 3.79 17.11
C SER A 56 1.08 2.64 17.73
N GLU A 57 0.72 1.38 17.44
CA GLU A 57 1.41 0.18 17.92
C GLU A 57 2.67 -0.13 17.09
N HIS A 58 2.66 0.15 15.78
CA HIS A 58 3.75 -0.16 14.86
C HIS A 58 4.07 1.00 13.88
N PRO A 59 4.54 2.17 14.37
CA PRO A 59 4.67 3.39 13.55
C PRO A 59 5.55 3.21 12.31
N ALA A 60 6.70 2.52 12.40
CA ALA A 60 7.62 2.34 11.27
C ALA A 60 7.01 1.62 10.05
N GLU A 61 5.95 0.83 10.26
CA GLU A 61 5.31 -0.03 9.25
C GLU A 61 4.12 0.65 8.56
N PHE A 62 3.61 1.75 9.14
CA PHE A 62 2.39 2.43 8.67
C PHE A 62 2.62 3.92 8.40
N ALA A 63 3.33 4.62 9.30
CA ALA A 63 3.77 5.98 9.07
C ALA A 63 5.00 5.99 8.13
N PRO A 64 5.03 6.85 7.10
CA PRO A 64 6.22 7.03 6.29
C PRO A 64 7.39 7.69 7.05
N ALA A 65 8.63 7.41 6.63
CA ALA A 65 9.83 7.83 7.36
C ALA A 65 10.75 8.78 6.54
N SER A 66 10.97 8.45 5.28
CA SER A 66 11.85 9.16 4.35
C SER A 66 11.09 10.02 3.33
N VAL A 67 9.93 9.56 2.84
CA VAL A 67 9.10 10.26 1.85
C VAL A 67 7.64 10.21 2.26
N PHE A 68 6.94 11.34 2.18
CA PHE A 68 5.54 11.49 2.58
C PHE A 68 4.70 12.22 1.53
N PHE A 69 3.55 11.64 1.17
CA PHE A 69 2.54 12.25 0.31
C PHE A 69 1.46 12.95 1.14
N THR A 70 0.81 13.99 0.62
CA THR A 70 0.13 15.00 1.47
C THR A 70 -1.22 14.60 2.08
N HIS A 71 -1.49 13.29 2.17
CA HIS A 71 -2.81 12.74 2.50
C HIS A 71 -3.15 12.71 4.01
N ASP A 72 -2.21 13.04 4.91
CA ASP A 72 -2.46 13.19 6.35
C ASP A 72 -1.94 14.52 6.95
N PRO A 73 -2.82 15.48 7.31
CA PRO A 73 -2.41 16.72 7.97
C PRO A 73 -1.97 16.53 9.43
N ARG A 74 -2.16 15.35 10.04
CA ARG A 74 -1.76 15.04 11.43
C ARG A 74 -0.37 14.41 11.54
N SER A 75 0.26 14.08 10.41
CA SER A 75 1.53 13.34 10.42
C SER A 75 2.70 14.22 10.88
N ALA A 76 3.39 13.78 11.93
CA ALA A 76 4.53 14.47 12.55
C ALA A 76 5.86 14.30 11.77
N ILE A 77 5.77 14.15 10.45
CA ILE A 77 6.91 13.86 9.58
C ILE A 77 7.64 15.15 9.20
N ASP A 78 8.97 15.09 9.09
CA ASP A 78 9.78 16.15 8.49
C ASP A 78 9.48 16.25 6.98
N ARG A 79 8.53 17.12 6.64
CA ARG A 79 8.14 17.41 5.26
C ARG A 79 9.27 18.01 4.44
N ARG A 80 10.22 18.73 5.05
CA ARG A 80 11.36 19.35 4.37
C ARG A 80 12.40 18.29 3.99
N ASN A 81 12.68 17.32 4.87
CA ASN A 81 13.49 16.17 4.51
C ASN A 81 12.81 15.31 3.43
N SER A 82 11.51 15.01 3.60
CA SER A 82 10.72 14.29 2.60
C SER A 82 10.75 14.96 1.22
N PHE A 83 10.51 16.27 1.16
CA PHE A 83 10.58 17.03 -0.08
C PHE A 83 11.98 16.98 -0.72
N ARG A 84 13.06 17.09 0.07
CA ARG A 84 14.45 16.94 -0.43
C ARG A 84 14.73 15.55 -0.99
N VAL A 85 14.25 14.49 -0.35
CA VAL A 85 14.39 13.11 -0.87
C VAL A 85 13.62 12.94 -2.18
N LYS A 86 12.41 13.53 -2.30
CA LYS A 86 11.67 13.57 -3.58
C LYS A 86 12.48 14.30 -4.66
N ALA A 87 12.99 15.49 -4.33
CA ALA A 87 13.71 16.38 -5.23
C ALA A 87 15.01 15.73 -5.74
N ALA A 88 15.80 15.17 -4.83
CA ALA A 88 17.05 14.48 -5.16
C ALA A 88 16.83 13.33 -6.15
N LEU A 89 15.82 12.47 -5.91
CA LEU A 89 15.53 11.35 -6.80
C LEU A 89 15.05 11.81 -8.19
N VAL A 90 14.21 12.85 -8.25
CA VAL A 90 13.76 13.42 -9.53
C VAL A 90 14.93 14.03 -10.31
N TYR A 91 15.82 14.78 -9.64
CA TYR A 91 17.02 15.34 -10.27
C TYR A 91 17.98 14.25 -10.78
N GLU A 92 18.26 13.21 -9.98
CA GLU A 92 19.12 12.07 -10.35
C GLU A 92 18.51 11.20 -11.47
N THR A 93 17.18 11.26 -11.67
CA THR A 93 16.49 10.56 -12.76
C THR A 93 16.40 11.40 -14.03
N VAL A 94 16.31 12.73 -13.92
CA VAL A 94 16.28 13.66 -15.07
C VAL A 94 17.68 13.94 -15.62
N THR A 95 18.71 14.03 -14.77
CA THR A 95 20.07 14.46 -15.17
C THR A 95 21.12 13.35 -15.23
N GLY A 96 20.86 12.21 -14.56
CA GLY A 96 21.86 11.15 -14.35
C GLY A 96 22.97 11.49 -13.33
N HIS A 97 22.93 12.65 -12.66
CA HIS A 97 23.92 13.06 -11.66
C HIS A 97 23.37 12.93 -10.24
N HIS A 98 24.21 12.48 -9.30
CA HIS A 98 23.86 12.38 -7.88
C HIS A 98 23.77 13.76 -7.22
N VAL A 99 22.94 13.90 -6.18
CA VAL A 99 22.64 15.19 -5.53
C VAL A 99 23.38 15.31 -4.20
N ASP A 100 24.70 15.40 -4.29
CA ASP A 100 25.56 15.60 -3.12
C ASP A 100 25.73 17.09 -2.79
N ASP A 101 26.07 17.92 -3.79
CA ASP A 101 26.26 19.38 -3.62
C ASP A 101 25.04 20.24 -4.03
N ASN A 102 24.04 19.64 -4.69
CA ASN A 102 23.04 20.38 -5.50
C ASN A 102 21.60 20.34 -4.94
N ILE A 103 21.41 20.20 -3.62
CA ILE A 103 20.06 20.10 -3.02
C ILE A 103 19.13 21.28 -3.38
N PRO A 104 19.51 22.56 -3.24
CA PRO A 104 18.63 23.69 -3.63
C PRO A 104 18.29 23.70 -5.13
N ARG A 105 19.14 23.08 -5.94
CA ARG A 105 18.95 22.95 -7.40
C ARG A 105 17.89 21.90 -7.72
N ALA A 106 17.95 20.76 -7.03
CA ALA A 106 16.94 19.71 -7.09
C ALA A 106 15.57 20.21 -6.57
N ASP A 107 15.57 20.89 -5.42
CA ASP A 107 14.38 21.51 -4.81
C ASP A 107 13.67 22.46 -5.81
N SER A 108 14.46 23.33 -6.47
CA SER A 108 13.96 24.26 -7.49
C SER A 108 13.44 23.54 -8.74
N LEU A 109 14.13 22.50 -9.21
CA LEU A 109 13.72 21.72 -10.38
C LEU A 109 12.40 21.00 -10.15
N LEU A 110 12.22 20.32 -9.00
CA LEU A 110 10.98 19.62 -8.67
C LEU A 110 9.77 20.58 -8.64
N LEU A 111 9.92 21.77 -8.07
CA LEU A 111 8.83 22.77 -8.04
C LEU A 111 8.55 23.38 -9.40
N ALA A 112 9.56 23.61 -10.23
CA ALA A 112 9.38 24.09 -11.60
C ALA A 112 8.63 23.04 -12.46
N LEU A 113 9.05 21.76 -12.38
CA LEU A 113 8.39 20.63 -13.03
C LEU A 113 6.95 20.44 -12.56
N ALA A 114 6.70 20.47 -11.25
CA ALA A 114 5.35 20.27 -10.71
C ALA A 114 4.39 21.40 -11.13
N ARG A 115 4.84 22.65 -11.16
CA ARG A 115 4.05 23.79 -11.67
C ARG A 115 3.74 23.65 -13.15
N GLU A 116 4.73 23.24 -13.96
CA GLU A 116 4.58 23.03 -15.40
C GLU A 116 3.64 21.85 -15.72
N CYS A 117 3.76 20.74 -14.99
CA CYS A 117 2.83 19.60 -15.09
C CYS A 117 1.41 20.01 -14.70
N HIS A 118 1.24 20.72 -13.58
CA HIS A 118 -0.06 21.17 -13.08
C HIS A 118 -0.79 22.08 -14.08
N ALA A 119 -0.08 23.05 -14.67
CA ALA A 119 -0.63 23.92 -15.71
C ALA A 119 -1.06 23.14 -16.97
N ARG A 120 -0.27 22.13 -17.39
CA ARG A 120 -0.58 21.29 -18.55
C ARG A 120 -1.77 20.36 -18.30
N ILE A 121 -1.87 19.77 -17.10
CA ILE A 121 -3.03 18.96 -16.69
C ILE A 121 -4.31 19.83 -16.68
N GLN A 122 -4.25 21.04 -16.11
CA GLN A 122 -5.36 21.99 -16.15
C GLN A 122 -5.78 22.33 -17.60
N ALA A 123 -4.82 22.66 -18.47
CA ALA A 123 -5.10 22.94 -19.88
C ALA A 123 -5.78 21.76 -20.59
N LEU A 124 -5.28 20.54 -20.40
CA LEU A 124 -5.90 19.32 -20.96
C LEU A 124 -7.35 19.15 -20.47
N THR A 125 -7.60 19.32 -19.17
CA THR A 125 -8.98 19.23 -18.63
C THR A 125 -9.90 20.31 -19.18
N ALA A 126 -9.41 21.54 -19.39
CA ALA A 126 -10.19 22.63 -19.98
C ALA A 126 -10.52 22.39 -21.47
N THR A 127 -9.62 21.74 -22.21
CA THR A 127 -9.90 21.32 -23.60
C THR A 127 -10.79 20.07 -23.72
N GLY A 128 -10.98 19.31 -22.63
CA GLY A 128 -11.81 18.10 -22.63
C GLY A 128 -13.31 18.40 -22.84
N ASP A 129 -13.81 19.50 -22.25
CA ASP A 129 -15.21 19.93 -22.37
C ASP A 129 -15.49 20.79 -23.63
N ALA A 130 -14.45 21.12 -24.42
CA ALA A 130 -14.56 21.99 -25.59
C ALA A 130 -13.85 21.38 -26.81
N GLY A 131 -14.60 20.60 -27.60
CA GLY A 131 -14.04 19.86 -28.73
C GLY A 131 -13.57 20.76 -29.89
N GLY A 132 -12.26 20.86 -30.08
CA GLY A 132 -11.65 21.32 -31.33
C GLY A 132 -10.38 22.16 -31.17
N ALA A 133 -9.27 21.66 -31.75
CA ALA A 133 -7.99 22.35 -31.98
C ALA A 133 -7.18 22.84 -30.76
N LEU A 134 -5.89 22.49 -30.74
CA LEU A 134 -4.88 23.15 -29.92
C LEU A 134 -4.60 24.55 -30.51
N PRO A 135 -4.69 25.64 -29.74
CA PRO A 135 -4.17 26.93 -30.16
C PRO A 135 -2.64 26.97 -30.00
N GLU A 136 -1.92 27.43 -31.03
CA GLU A 136 -0.52 27.80 -30.90
C GLU A 136 -0.37 29.01 -29.97
N VAL A 137 0.64 29.00 -29.10
CA VAL A 137 0.90 30.13 -28.19
C VAL A 137 1.67 31.22 -28.95
N PRO A 138 1.16 32.46 -29.04
CA PRO A 138 1.86 33.55 -29.70
C PRO A 138 3.10 33.96 -28.91
N ALA A 139 4.18 34.29 -29.63
CA ALA A 139 5.45 34.66 -29.03
C ALA A 139 5.48 36.12 -28.61
N GLY A 140 5.75 36.35 -27.32
CA GLY A 140 6.22 37.62 -26.76
C GLY A 140 5.12 38.60 -26.33
N ASP A 141 5.20 39.03 -25.08
CA ASP A 141 5.15 40.47 -24.80
C ASP A 141 5.99 40.79 -23.55
N ALA A 142 6.53 42.01 -23.47
CA ALA A 142 7.51 42.38 -22.45
C ALA A 142 6.88 43.08 -21.23
N LEU A 143 7.18 42.62 -20.02
CA LEU A 143 6.81 43.33 -18.78
C LEU A 143 7.80 44.47 -18.49
N PRO A 144 7.33 45.63 -18.00
CA PRO A 144 8.09 46.88 -18.04
C PRO A 144 9.17 46.97 -16.95
N SER A 145 10.35 47.44 -17.35
CA SER A 145 11.39 47.90 -16.42
C SER A 145 10.94 49.18 -15.69
N ARG A 146 11.24 49.27 -14.39
CA ARG A 146 11.06 50.50 -13.61
C ARG A 146 12.18 50.69 -12.60
N ASN A 147 13.28 51.27 -13.06
CA ASN A 147 14.35 51.78 -12.19
C ASN A 147 13.87 53.08 -11.50
N ASP A 148 14.22 53.25 -10.22
CA ASP A 148 14.92 54.44 -9.71
C ASP A 148 15.43 54.20 -8.26
N PRO A 149 16.39 55.00 -7.73
CA PRO A 149 17.54 54.36 -7.09
C PRO A 149 17.73 54.63 -5.58
N GLY A 150 18.40 53.66 -4.95
CA GLY A 150 19.55 53.95 -4.07
C GLY A 150 19.30 54.18 -2.57
N THR A 151 19.68 53.20 -1.75
CA THR A 151 20.33 53.41 -0.44
C THR A 151 21.28 52.23 -0.18
N LYS A 152 22.38 52.46 0.56
CA LYS A 152 23.50 51.51 0.70
C LYS A 152 23.33 50.55 1.88
N GLY A 153 23.87 49.33 1.70
CA GLY A 153 24.54 48.59 2.78
C GLY A 153 23.68 47.71 3.69
N GLY A 154 23.37 46.49 3.22
CA GLY A 154 22.93 45.37 4.05
C GLY A 154 23.74 44.11 3.71
N LYS A 155 24.07 43.29 4.70
CA LYS A 155 24.76 42.00 4.47
C LYS A 155 23.82 41.04 3.75
N SER A 156 24.37 40.22 2.86
CA SER A 156 23.62 39.17 2.16
C SER A 156 23.06 38.13 3.13
N SER A 157 21.74 38.11 3.30
CA SER A 157 21.03 36.90 3.72
C SER A 157 21.30 35.77 2.71
N PRO A 158 21.31 34.49 3.13
CA PRO A 158 21.22 33.39 2.17
C PRO A 158 19.89 33.51 1.38
N PRO A 159 19.83 32.98 0.15
CA PRO A 159 18.56 32.90 -0.58
C PRO A 159 17.54 32.10 0.25
N ALA A 160 16.28 32.55 0.25
CA ALA A 160 15.22 31.85 0.97
C ALA A 160 15.07 30.43 0.42
N GLU A 161 15.08 29.44 1.31
CA GLU A 161 14.91 28.03 0.92
C GLU A 161 13.54 27.83 0.28
N VAL A 162 13.48 27.09 -0.83
CA VAL A 162 12.25 26.92 -1.59
C VAL A 162 11.46 25.74 -1.01
N THR A 163 10.36 26.03 -0.32
CA THR A 163 9.54 25.04 0.42
C THR A 163 8.19 24.76 -0.24
N GLU A 164 7.55 23.65 0.12
CA GLU A 164 6.15 23.31 -0.27
C GLU A 164 5.10 24.28 0.34
N GLU A 165 5.49 25.21 1.21
CA GLU A 165 4.60 26.00 2.08
C GLU A 165 3.67 26.96 1.32
N GLY A 166 4.05 27.34 0.10
CA GLY A 166 3.23 28.17 -0.80
C GLY A 166 2.32 27.40 -1.77
N LEU A 167 2.27 26.06 -1.70
CA LEU A 167 1.47 25.24 -2.62
C LEU A 167 0.07 24.90 -2.07
N ASP A 168 -0.91 24.79 -2.95
CA ASP A 168 -2.20 24.17 -2.63
C ASP A 168 -2.16 22.64 -2.67
N GLU A 169 -3.21 21.96 -2.18
CA GLU A 169 -3.25 20.49 -2.09
C GLU A 169 -3.32 19.77 -3.44
N THR A 170 -3.75 20.43 -4.52
CA THR A 170 -3.71 19.86 -5.87
C THR A 170 -2.31 19.99 -6.48
N GLN A 171 -1.62 21.10 -6.23
CA GLN A 171 -0.21 21.29 -6.61
C GLN A 171 0.70 20.31 -5.86
N LYS A 172 0.47 20.08 -4.56
CA LYS A 172 1.18 19.08 -3.76
C LYS A 172 1.01 17.65 -4.28
N ARG A 173 -0.20 17.26 -4.69
CA ARG A 173 -0.42 15.98 -5.38
C ARG A 173 0.36 15.87 -6.68
N VAL A 174 0.54 16.96 -7.43
CA VAL A 174 1.40 16.96 -8.63
C VAL A 174 2.88 16.85 -8.26
N VAL A 175 3.34 17.41 -7.14
CA VAL A 175 4.70 17.15 -6.61
C VAL A 175 4.88 15.66 -6.27
N ASP A 176 3.93 15.06 -5.56
CA ASP A 176 3.95 13.62 -5.22
C ASP A 176 3.89 12.75 -6.49
N GLY A 177 3.04 13.11 -7.45
CA GLY A 177 2.90 12.44 -8.74
C GLY A 177 4.16 12.53 -9.60
N VAL A 178 4.79 13.71 -9.68
CA VAL A 178 6.09 13.89 -10.37
C VAL A 178 7.17 13.05 -9.68
N PHE A 179 7.22 13.00 -8.35
CA PHE A 179 8.14 12.12 -7.65
C PHE A 179 7.95 10.63 -8.02
N VAL A 180 6.71 10.12 -8.02
CA VAL A 180 6.43 8.73 -8.37
C VAL A 180 6.72 8.44 -9.85
N VAL A 181 6.26 9.30 -10.76
CA VAL A 181 6.30 9.08 -12.21
C VAL A 181 7.66 9.40 -12.83
N VAL A 182 8.29 10.52 -12.45
CA VAL A 182 9.56 10.98 -13.02
C VAL A 182 10.76 10.45 -12.25
N GLY A 183 10.63 10.18 -10.94
CA GLY A 183 11.70 9.65 -10.09
C GLY A 183 11.62 8.13 -9.87
N PHE A 184 10.64 7.69 -9.07
CA PHE A 184 10.63 6.33 -8.51
C PHE A 184 10.36 5.22 -9.54
N LEU A 185 9.27 5.31 -10.32
CA LEU A 185 8.87 4.26 -11.27
C LEU A 185 9.91 4.02 -12.40
N PRO A 186 10.59 5.04 -12.95
CA PRO A 186 11.72 4.84 -13.87
C PRO A 186 12.87 4.06 -13.25
N LYS A 187 13.30 4.42 -12.03
CA LYS A 187 14.38 3.71 -11.30
C LYS A 187 13.98 2.28 -10.94
N LEU A 188 12.71 2.04 -10.59
CA LEU A 188 12.16 0.70 -10.39
C LEU A 188 12.13 -0.11 -11.69
N LYS A 189 11.71 0.46 -12.82
CA LYS A 189 11.72 -0.20 -14.14
C LYS A 189 13.14 -0.52 -14.60
N GLU A 190 14.09 0.38 -14.38
CA GLU A 190 15.53 0.19 -14.60
C GLU A 190 16.08 -0.98 -13.77
N ALA A 191 15.80 -0.99 -12.46
CA ALA A 191 16.25 -2.06 -11.56
C ALA A 191 15.62 -3.41 -11.91
N ILE A 192 14.31 -3.47 -12.18
CA ILE A 192 13.62 -4.68 -12.66
C ILE A 192 14.19 -5.16 -14.00
N ALA A 193 14.56 -4.26 -14.92
CA ALA A 193 15.18 -4.66 -16.19
C ALA A 193 16.55 -5.33 -15.99
N ARG A 194 17.39 -4.81 -15.08
CA ARG A 194 18.74 -5.34 -14.80
C ARG A 194 18.77 -6.56 -13.88
N GLY A 195 17.92 -6.60 -12.84
CA GLY A 195 17.90 -7.67 -11.85
C GLY A 195 17.41 -9.00 -12.42
N ALA A 196 18.07 -10.11 -12.13
CA ALA A 196 17.61 -11.44 -12.53
C ALA A 196 16.29 -11.82 -11.82
N ASP A 197 16.23 -11.53 -10.53
CA ASP A 197 15.14 -11.78 -9.58
C ASP A 197 14.92 -10.54 -8.68
N ARG A 198 14.17 -10.69 -7.58
CA ARG A 198 13.91 -9.59 -6.64
C ARG A 198 15.12 -9.23 -5.79
N ASP A 199 15.96 -10.19 -5.43
CA ASP A 199 17.16 -9.94 -4.62
C ASP A 199 18.11 -9.01 -5.40
N GLY A 200 18.26 -9.21 -6.72
CA GLY A 200 18.99 -8.30 -7.61
C GLY A 200 18.36 -6.90 -7.77
N VAL A 201 17.04 -6.76 -7.62
CA VAL A 201 16.37 -5.45 -7.58
C VAL A 201 16.60 -4.77 -6.23
N ASP A 202 16.50 -5.52 -5.13
CA ASP A 202 16.77 -5.04 -3.78
C ASP A 202 18.20 -4.50 -3.67
N GLU A 203 19.23 -5.25 -4.10
CA GLU A 203 20.61 -4.77 -4.09
C GLU A 203 20.80 -3.47 -4.91
N SER A 204 20.08 -3.31 -6.04
CA SER A 204 20.12 -2.07 -6.83
C SER A 204 19.52 -0.85 -6.10
N PHE A 205 18.63 -1.05 -5.12
CA PHE A 205 18.13 0.01 -4.25
C PHE A 205 19.01 0.18 -3.00
N LYS A 206 19.60 -0.90 -2.47
CA LYS A 206 20.57 -0.82 -1.35
C LYS A 206 21.80 -0.01 -1.72
N SER A 207 22.37 -0.25 -2.91
CA SER A 207 23.55 0.48 -3.42
C SER A 207 23.29 1.95 -3.73
N ARG A 208 22.02 2.37 -3.80
CA ARG A 208 21.58 3.77 -3.97
C ARG A 208 21.00 4.38 -2.68
N HIS A 209 21.09 3.69 -1.54
CA HIS A 209 20.50 4.10 -0.25
C HIS A 209 18.97 4.32 -0.29
N MET A 210 18.25 3.75 -1.26
CA MET A 210 16.82 3.97 -1.51
C MET A 210 15.88 3.03 -0.72
N GLN A 211 16.38 2.28 0.27
CA GLN A 211 15.59 1.26 0.98
C GLN A 211 14.35 1.86 1.68
N ASP A 212 14.50 3.00 2.33
CA ASP A 212 13.40 3.64 3.06
C ASP A 212 12.31 4.12 2.09
N ILE A 213 12.70 4.72 0.96
CA ILE A 213 11.80 5.09 -0.15
C ILE A 213 11.00 3.87 -0.62
N VAL A 214 11.67 2.74 -0.81
CA VAL A 214 11.03 1.49 -1.22
C VAL A 214 10.02 1.00 -0.17
N THR A 215 10.30 1.10 1.14
CA THR A 215 9.29 0.76 2.16
C THR A 215 8.16 1.78 2.25
N ASP A 216 8.43 3.06 1.99
CA ASP A 216 7.46 4.15 2.15
C ASP A 216 6.41 4.20 1.04
N VAL A 217 6.78 3.93 -0.23
CA VAL A 217 5.85 4.04 -1.38
C VAL A 217 4.71 3.00 -1.35
N VAL A 218 4.81 1.95 -0.55
CA VAL A 218 3.77 0.91 -0.40
C VAL A 218 2.91 1.07 0.87
N LYS A 219 3.17 2.09 1.70
CA LYS A 219 2.36 2.39 2.90
C LYS A 219 1.02 2.99 2.51
N LEU A 220 -0.03 2.70 3.29
CA LEU A 220 -1.42 3.14 3.04
C LEU A 220 -1.57 4.67 3.01
N GLU A 221 -0.75 5.38 3.78
CA GLU A 221 -0.69 6.86 3.81
C GLU A 221 -0.05 7.47 2.55
N ASN A 222 0.82 6.71 1.87
CA ASN A 222 1.55 7.12 0.67
C ASN A 222 0.92 6.56 -0.61
N GLN A 223 -0.41 6.64 -0.74
CA GLN A 223 -1.11 6.15 -1.92
C GLN A 223 -1.79 7.28 -2.70
N LEU A 224 -1.34 7.47 -3.95
CA LEU A 224 -1.99 8.32 -4.94
C LEU A 224 -2.95 7.49 -5.81
N PRO A 225 -4.05 8.09 -6.32
CA PRO A 225 -4.84 7.51 -7.40
C PRO A 225 -3.99 7.29 -8.66
N LEU A 226 -4.28 6.22 -9.42
CA LEU A 226 -3.63 5.97 -10.71
C LEU A 226 -3.90 7.09 -11.71
N ARG A 227 -5.06 7.77 -11.63
CA ARG A 227 -5.35 8.98 -12.40
C ARG A 227 -4.30 10.07 -12.17
N ASP A 228 -4.01 10.43 -10.93
CA ASP A 228 -3.01 11.45 -10.58
C ASP A 228 -1.62 11.08 -11.15
N LEU A 229 -1.29 9.77 -11.27
CA LEU A 229 -0.07 9.28 -11.92
C LEU A 229 -0.14 9.32 -13.47
N LEU A 230 -1.27 8.93 -14.05
CA LEU A 230 -1.49 8.90 -15.51
C LEU A 230 -1.53 10.33 -16.10
N ASP A 231 -2.16 11.27 -15.40
CA ASP A 231 -2.26 12.67 -15.79
C ASP A 231 -0.86 13.34 -15.77
N VAL A 232 0.00 13.00 -14.79
CA VAL A 232 1.42 13.41 -14.79
C VAL A 232 2.21 12.70 -15.91
N ALA A 233 2.04 11.39 -16.09
CA ALA A 233 2.75 10.64 -17.14
C ALA A 233 2.41 11.13 -18.57
N ALA A 234 1.20 11.65 -18.79
CA ALA A 234 0.79 12.23 -20.06
C ALA A 234 1.46 13.58 -20.38
N VAL A 235 1.98 14.31 -19.39
CA VAL A 235 2.59 15.65 -19.57
C VAL A 235 4.08 15.71 -19.25
N ALA A 236 4.65 14.70 -18.59
CA ALA A 236 5.98 14.75 -17.98
C ALA A 236 7.11 15.12 -18.95
N GLU A 237 7.20 14.52 -20.14
CA GLU A 237 8.27 14.80 -21.12
C GLU A 237 8.21 16.26 -21.61
N ALA A 238 7.01 16.74 -21.96
CA ALA A 238 6.79 18.11 -22.40
C ALA A 238 7.01 19.13 -21.28
N ALA A 239 6.71 18.76 -20.03
CA ALA A 239 6.98 19.59 -18.85
C ALA A 239 8.49 19.68 -18.53
N VAL A 240 9.23 18.57 -18.63
CA VAL A 240 10.69 18.58 -18.51
C VAL A 240 11.31 19.47 -19.59
N ALA A 241 10.92 19.27 -20.86
CA ALA A 241 11.41 20.10 -21.98
C ALA A 241 11.16 21.60 -21.76
N ALA A 242 9.94 21.98 -21.35
CA ALA A 242 9.57 23.38 -21.10
C ALA A 242 10.25 23.98 -19.87
N THR A 243 10.52 23.18 -18.83
CA THR A 243 11.24 23.64 -17.63
C THR A 243 12.72 23.85 -17.93
N VAL A 244 13.39 22.92 -18.62
CA VAL A 244 14.84 23.04 -18.91
C VAL A 244 15.16 23.98 -20.07
N ALA A 245 14.16 24.44 -20.83
CA ALA A 245 14.30 25.52 -21.79
C ALA A 245 14.37 26.92 -21.13
N ARG A 246 14.05 27.04 -19.84
CA ARG A 246 14.21 28.29 -19.08
C ARG A 246 15.69 28.48 -18.80
N GLY A 247 16.22 29.68 -19.05
CA GLY A 247 17.65 29.99 -18.83
C GLY A 247 18.11 29.82 -17.38
N GLU A 248 17.17 29.78 -16.42
CA GLU A 248 17.46 29.41 -15.03
C GLU A 248 17.89 27.95 -14.86
N PHE A 249 17.74 27.06 -15.86
CA PHE A 249 18.00 25.60 -15.81
C PHE A 249 19.08 25.10 -16.80
N GLU A 250 19.95 25.96 -17.32
CA GLU A 250 20.87 25.62 -18.43
C GLU A 250 21.91 24.51 -18.09
N ASP A 251 22.34 24.32 -16.83
CA ASP A 251 23.18 23.17 -16.41
C ASP A 251 22.41 21.83 -16.40
N VAL A 252 21.12 21.85 -16.04
CA VAL A 252 20.22 20.68 -16.15
C VAL A 252 20.03 20.33 -17.62
N ARG A 253 19.76 21.34 -18.46
CA ARG A 253 19.67 21.21 -19.92
C ARG A 253 20.96 20.67 -20.54
N SER A 254 22.11 21.20 -20.13
CA SER A 254 23.44 20.75 -20.55
C SER A 254 23.79 19.35 -20.06
N SER A 255 23.12 18.86 -19.01
CA SER A 255 23.27 17.47 -18.54
C SER A 255 22.42 16.52 -19.36
N ILE A 256 21.13 16.86 -19.58
CA ILE A 256 20.24 16.13 -20.48
C ILE A 256 20.85 16.06 -21.90
N ALA A 257 21.31 17.18 -22.47
CA ALA A 257 21.87 17.22 -23.82
C ALA A 257 23.08 16.28 -24.04
N ARG A 258 23.80 15.90 -22.97
CA ARG A 258 24.89 14.90 -23.04
C ARG A 258 24.39 13.45 -23.05
N SER A 259 23.20 13.18 -22.54
CA SER A 259 22.51 11.87 -22.58
C SER A 259 21.49 11.74 -23.73
N GLY A 260 21.12 12.85 -24.38
CA GLY A 260 19.98 12.94 -25.30
C GLY A 260 18.72 13.49 -24.60
N GLU A 261 17.66 13.73 -25.37
CA GLU A 261 16.39 14.23 -24.83
C GLU A 261 15.88 13.37 -23.65
N TYR A 262 15.40 14.03 -22.59
CA TYR A 262 14.73 13.31 -21.51
C TYR A 262 13.50 12.59 -22.06
N ARG A 263 13.39 11.29 -21.80
CA ARG A 263 12.24 10.46 -22.16
C ARG A 263 11.84 9.58 -20.99
N LEU A 264 10.54 9.47 -20.78
CA LEU A 264 9.94 8.61 -19.77
C LEU A 264 10.02 7.15 -20.29
N PRO A 265 10.49 6.16 -19.50
CA PRO A 265 10.67 4.78 -20.00
C PRO A 265 9.35 4.02 -20.15
N PHE A 266 8.22 4.73 -20.19
CA PHE A 266 6.86 4.26 -20.41
C PHE A 266 6.00 5.45 -20.86
N ASN A 267 5.00 5.16 -21.70
CA ASN A 267 3.93 6.07 -22.07
C ASN A 267 2.61 5.63 -21.40
N LYS A 268 1.50 6.34 -21.67
CA LYS A 268 0.16 6.02 -21.15
C LYS A 268 -0.26 4.56 -21.44
N ASP A 269 -0.06 4.07 -22.66
CA ASP A 269 -0.49 2.71 -23.07
C ASP A 269 0.32 1.59 -22.39
N SER A 270 1.62 1.82 -22.16
CA SER A 270 2.52 0.88 -21.48
C SER A 270 2.52 1.01 -19.95
N PHE A 271 1.69 1.89 -19.38
CA PHE A 271 1.63 2.09 -17.93
C PHE A 271 1.16 0.82 -17.19
N GLY A 272 0.36 -0.03 -17.84
CA GLY A 272 -0.01 -1.36 -17.32
C GLY A 272 1.17 -2.27 -17.00
N ASP A 273 2.24 -2.23 -17.81
CA ASP A 273 3.49 -2.98 -17.55
C ASP A 273 4.25 -2.41 -16.33
N VAL A 274 4.14 -1.11 -16.08
CA VAL A 274 4.77 -0.42 -14.94
C VAL A 274 4.06 -0.82 -13.64
N VAL A 275 2.73 -0.78 -13.63
CA VAL A 275 1.91 -1.28 -12.53
C VAL A 275 2.17 -2.77 -12.29
N GLN A 276 2.28 -3.57 -13.37
CA GLN A 276 2.63 -4.99 -13.23
C GLN A 276 4.04 -5.22 -12.67
N GLY A 277 5.03 -4.42 -13.07
CA GLY A 277 6.39 -4.47 -12.51
C GLY A 277 6.40 -4.12 -11.02
N PHE A 278 5.67 -3.08 -10.62
CA PHE A 278 5.45 -2.72 -9.21
C PHE A 278 4.81 -3.89 -8.43
N CYS A 279 3.71 -4.45 -8.93
CA CYS A 279 3.03 -5.58 -8.28
C CYS A 279 3.93 -6.83 -8.19
N TRP A 280 4.71 -7.13 -9.23
CA TRP A 280 5.67 -8.24 -9.21
C TRP A 280 6.79 -8.02 -8.18
N TYR A 281 7.28 -6.78 -8.01
CA TYR A 281 8.34 -6.48 -7.06
C TYR A 281 7.85 -6.53 -5.60
N TYR A 282 6.70 -5.91 -5.32
CA TYR A 282 6.17 -5.78 -3.96
C TYR A 282 5.38 -6.98 -3.45
N SER A 283 4.87 -7.87 -4.30
CA SER A 283 3.99 -8.96 -3.85
C SER A 283 4.66 -9.85 -2.78
N PRO A 284 4.02 -10.16 -1.64
CA PRO A 284 4.57 -11.08 -0.65
C PRO A 284 4.73 -12.51 -1.20
N PHE A 285 4.13 -12.82 -2.35
CA PHE A 285 4.21 -14.13 -3.00
C PHE A 285 5.11 -14.09 -4.23
N ALA A 286 5.91 -15.14 -4.43
CA ALA A 286 6.73 -15.31 -5.62
C ALA A 286 5.87 -15.60 -6.86
N SER A 287 6.25 -15.02 -7.99
CA SER A 287 5.67 -15.27 -9.30
C SER A 287 6.71 -15.09 -10.41
N SER A 288 6.43 -15.66 -11.57
CA SER A 288 7.26 -15.47 -12.76
C SER A 288 7.36 -13.98 -13.11
N LYS A 289 8.58 -13.51 -13.38
CA LYS A 289 8.86 -12.15 -13.86
C LYS A 289 8.17 -11.85 -15.22
N LYS A 290 7.83 -12.88 -16.00
CA LYS A 290 6.97 -12.73 -17.20
C LYS A 290 5.50 -12.54 -16.79
N PRO A 291 4.77 -11.60 -17.43
CA PRO A 291 3.33 -11.47 -17.29
C PRO A 291 2.57 -12.77 -17.57
N ALA A 292 1.47 -12.98 -16.84
CA ALA A 292 0.41 -13.87 -17.30
C ALA A 292 -0.23 -13.28 -18.58
N ALA A 293 -0.66 -14.14 -19.51
CA ALA A 293 -1.13 -13.75 -20.84
C ALA A 293 -2.37 -12.81 -20.84
N ALA A 294 -3.09 -12.73 -19.71
CA ALA A 294 -4.05 -11.68 -19.42
C ALA A 294 -3.61 -10.96 -18.13
N SER A 295 -2.90 -9.84 -18.29
CA SER A 295 -2.60 -8.94 -17.18
C SER A 295 -3.85 -8.11 -16.85
N PRO A 296 -4.30 -8.03 -15.58
CA PRO A 296 -5.45 -7.21 -15.20
C PRO A 296 -5.16 -5.71 -15.31
N PHE A 297 -3.91 -5.31 -15.58
CA PHE A 297 -3.48 -3.92 -15.67
C PHE A 297 -3.34 -3.40 -17.10
N LYS A 298 -3.59 -4.24 -18.11
CA LYS A 298 -3.33 -3.92 -19.53
C LYS A 298 -4.01 -2.61 -19.97
N ASP A 299 -5.27 -2.44 -19.61
CA ASP A 299 -6.12 -1.35 -20.11
C ASP A 299 -6.38 -0.26 -19.03
N VAL A 300 -5.53 -0.20 -17.99
CA VAL A 300 -5.57 0.77 -16.86
C VAL A 300 -5.67 2.23 -17.29
N ALA A 301 -5.16 2.56 -18.47
CA ALA A 301 -5.17 3.90 -19.03
C ALA A 301 -6.52 4.35 -19.64
N ALA A 302 -7.47 3.42 -19.80
CA ALA A 302 -8.78 3.63 -20.40
C ALA A 302 -9.95 3.17 -19.50
N ASP A 303 -9.66 2.46 -18.41
CA ASP A 303 -10.62 2.00 -17.41
C ASP A 303 -10.70 3.03 -16.26
N GLU A 304 -11.80 3.80 -16.20
CA GLU A 304 -12.04 4.83 -15.16
C GLU A 304 -12.12 4.21 -13.74
N ASP A 305 -12.71 3.02 -13.59
CA ASP A 305 -12.78 2.32 -12.29
C ASP A 305 -11.38 1.95 -11.80
N MET A 306 -10.48 1.54 -12.71
CA MET A 306 -9.05 1.34 -12.42
C MET A 306 -8.31 2.66 -12.17
N ALA A 307 -8.65 3.74 -12.88
CA ALA A 307 -8.02 5.06 -12.69
C ALA A 307 -8.25 5.63 -11.27
N THR A 308 -9.38 5.29 -10.62
CA THR A 308 -9.62 5.67 -9.21
C THR A 308 -8.78 4.91 -8.19
N ARG A 309 -8.21 3.75 -8.54
CA ARG A 309 -7.46 2.88 -7.61
C ARG A 309 -6.07 3.42 -7.31
N THR A 310 -5.42 2.83 -6.32
CA THR A 310 -4.02 3.12 -5.96
C THR A 310 -3.05 2.03 -6.43
N LEU A 311 -1.74 2.25 -6.29
CA LEU A 311 -0.74 1.20 -6.50
C LEU A 311 -0.88 0.04 -5.50
N LEU A 312 -1.27 0.31 -4.25
CA LEU A 312 -1.58 -0.71 -3.24
C LEU A 312 -2.88 -1.47 -3.55
N ASP A 313 -3.90 -0.84 -4.14
CA ASP A 313 -5.07 -1.54 -4.68
C ASP A 313 -4.69 -2.49 -5.83
N CYS A 314 -3.77 -2.07 -6.70
CA CYS A 314 -3.26 -2.94 -7.78
C CYS A 314 -2.43 -4.10 -7.22
N LEU A 315 -1.60 -3.84 -6.21
CA LEU A 315 -0.90 -4.89 -5.48
C LEU A 315 -1.89 -5.91 -4.89
N HIS A 316 -2.97 -5.45 -4.25
CA HIS A 316 -4.05 -6.30 -3.75
C HIS A 316 -4.72 -7.12 -4.87
N LEU A 317 -5.12 -6.49 -5.98
CA LEU A 317 -5.67 -7.18 -7.15
C LEU A 317 -4.72 -8.25 -7.71
N SER A 318 -3.41 -8.01 -7.69
CA SER A 318 -2.41 -8.96 -8.22
C SER A 318 -2.33 -10.26 -7.40
N VAL A 319 -2.52 -10.17 -6.07
CA VAL A 319 -2.39 -11.30 -5.13
C VAL A 319 -3.71 -12.00 -4.83
N VAL A 320 -4.83 -11.48 -5.33
CA VAL A 320 -6.17 -12.04 -5.10
C VAL A 320 -6.69 -12.75 -6.36
N LYS A 321 -7.39 -13.87 -6.17
CA LYS A 321 -8.08 -14.56 -7.26
C LYS A 321 -9.29 -13.72 -7.71
N PRO A 322 -9.43 -13.38 -9.01
CA PRO A 322 -10.64 -12.73 -9.51
C PRO A 322 -11.90 -13.54 -9.17
N PRO A 323 -13.03 -12.90 -8.82
CA PRO A 323 -14.26 -13.61 -8.46
C PRO A 323 -14.81 -14.39 -9.67
N GLN A 324 -14.82 -15.72 -9.56
CA GLN A 324 -15.35 -16.61 -10.60
C GLN A 324 -16.82 -16.93 -10.33
N GLY A 325 -17.71 -16.18 -10.98
CA GLY A 325 -19.16 -16.38 -10.88
C GLY A 325 -19.82 -15.63 -9.72
N ALA A 326 -21.13 -15.87 -9.54
CA ALA A 326 -21.95 -15.15 -8.57
C ALA A 326 -21.40 -15.26 -7.14
N ALA A 327 -21.41 -14.15 -6.41
CA ALA A 327 -20.93 -14.07 -5.04
C ALA A 327 -21.77 -14.97 -4.12
N VAL A 328 -21.25 -16.17 -3.82
CA VAL A 328 -21.88 -17.10 -2.89
C VAL A 328 -21.76 -16.53 -1.47
N SER A 329 -22.77 -15.75 -1.07
CA SER A 329 -22.98 -15.36 0.33
C SER A 329 -23.03 -16.62 1.18
N ALA A 330 -22.01 -16.80 2.01
CA ALA A 330 -21.77 -18.03 2.75
C ALA A 330 -21.29 -17.70 4.16
N THR A 331 -22.19 -17.87 5.12
CA THR A 331 -21.95 -17.86 6.56
C THR A 331 -21.18 -19.11 6.99
N GLY A 332 -20.00 -19.33 6.40
CA GLY A 332 -19.13 -20.45 6.74
C GLY A 332 -18.24 -20.13 7.94
N ARG A 333 -18.03 -21.14 8.80
CA ARG A 333 -17.08 -21.07 9.91
C ARG A 333 -15.64 -21.14 9.37
N PRO A 334 -14.69 -20.34 9.88
CA PRO A 334 -13.27 -20.48 9.52
C PRO A 334 -12.76 -21.87 9.91
N ALA A 335 -11.99 -22.49 9.02
CA ALA A 335 -11.39 -23.81 9.26
C ALA A 335 -9.93 -23.62 9.71
N ARG A 336 -9.54 -24.26 10.82
CA ARG A 336 -8.17 -24.15 11.36
C ARG A 336 -7.23 -25.16 10.68
N MET A 337 -6.10 -24.69 10.19
CA MET A 337 -5.05 -25.51 9.59
C MET A 337 -4.21 -26.23 10.69
N PRO A 338 -3.90 -27.53 10.54
CA PRO A 338 -2.92 -28.20 11.39
C PRO A 338 -1.49 -27.67 11.13
N THR A 339 -0.60 -27.78 12.13
CA THR A 339 0.79 -27.32 12.02
C THR A 339 1.56 -28.04 10.90
N ALA A 340 2.61 -27.41 10.34
CA ALA A 340 3.43 -28.03 9.30
C ALA A 340 4.05 -29.38 9.77
N ARG A 341 4.36 -29.50 11.06
CA ARG A 341 4.75 -30.74 11.74
C ARG A 341 3.65 -31.79 11.78
N GLU A 342 2.41 -31.43 12.10
CA GLU A 342 1.26 -32.34 12.09
C GLU A 342 0.91 -32.81 10.68
N LEU A 343 0.92 -31.92 9.70
CA LEU A 343 0.75 -32.26 8.28
C LEU A 343 1.85 -33.24 7.82
N ARG A 344 3.11 -33.03 8.22
CA ARG A 344 4.20 -33.98 7.93
C ARG A 344 4.03 -35.32 8.66
N ARG A 345 3.48 -35.34 9.88
CA ARG A 345 3.18 -36.57 10.65
C ARG A 345 2.02 -37.36 10.05
N SER A 346 0.96 -36.68 9.57
CA SER A 346 -0.15 -37.33 8.85
C SER A 346 0.25 -37.79 7.45
N GLY A 347 1.44 -37.39 6.97
CA GLY A 347 1.97 -37.76 5.66
C GLY A 347 1.34 -36.97 4.52
N ALA A 348 0.78 -35.78 4.82
CA ALA A 348 0.55 -34.74 3.82
C ALA A 348 1.90 -34.13 3.40
N ARG A 349 1.97 -33.60 2.18
CA ARG A 349 3.18 -32.98 1.60
C ARG A 349 2.92 -31.50 1.38
N LEU A 350 3.78 -30.63 1.88
CA LEU A 350 3.71 -29.20 1.54
C LEU A 350 4.49 -28.97 0.23
N GLN A 351 3.91 -28.19 -0.68
CA GLN A 351 4.53 -27.81 -1.95
C GLN A 351 4.31 -26.31 -2.20
N ALA A 352 5.36 -25.63 -2.64
CA ALA A 352 5.28 -24.24 -3.07
C ALA A 352 4.60 -24.07 -4.44
N THR A 353 3.84 -22.99 -4.62
CA THR A 353 3.33 -22.50 -5.91
C THR A 353 3.84 -21.08 -6.20
N GLU A 354 4.01 -20.77 -7.48
CA GLU A 354 4.56 -19.50 -7.98
C GLU A 354 3.53 -18.73 -8.83
N ASN A 355 2.26 -18.80 -8.42
CA ASN A 355 1.15 -18.08 -9.05
C ASN A 355 1.01 -16.62 -8.54
N GLY A 356 1.82 -16.20 -7.57
CA GLY A 356 1.80 -14.85 -7.00
C GLY A 356 0.59 -14.50 -6.13
N ARG A 357 -0.23 -15.47 -5.71
CA ARG A 357 -1.53 -15.21 -5.07
C ARG A 357 -1.76 -15.94 -3.75
N ALA A 358 -2.64 -15.39 -2.92
CA ALA A 358 -3.19 -16.00 -1.70
C ALA A 358 -4.16 -17.17 -1.99
N GLU A 359 -3.79 -18.09 -2.89
CA GLU A 359 -4.56 -19.28 -3.26
C GLU A 359 -3.94 -20.54 -2.65
N VAL A 360 -4.74 -21.31 -1.92
CA VAL A 360 -4.39 -22.64 -1.36
C VAL A 360 -5.12 -23.71 -2.18
N GLU A 361 -4.52 -24.88 -2.36
CA GLU A 361 -5.15 -26.02 -3.06
C GLU A 361 -4.76 -27.34 -2.38
N PHE A 362 -5.73 -28.22 -2.11
CA PHE A 362 -5.45 -29.57 -1.60
C PHE A 362 -5.58 -30.66 -2.68
N ALA A 363 -4.48 -30.92 -3.37
CA ALA A 363 -4.32 -32.04 -4.30
C ALA A 363 -3.77 -33.28 -3.54
N GLN A 364 -4.64 -33.94 -2.77
CA GLN A 364 -4.30 -35.04 -1.83
C GLN A 364 -3.23 -36.01 -2.37
N PRO A 365 -2.11 -36.26 -1.67
CA PRO A 365 -1.78 -35.85 -0.29
C PRO A 365 -1.10 -34.48 -0.19
N THR A 366 -1.02 -33.71 -1.28
CA THR A 366 -0.22 -32.48 -1.36
C THR A 366 -1.07 -31.25 -1.04
N VAL A 367 -0.62 -30.45 -0.07
CA VAL A 367 -1.10 -29.08 0.17
C VAL A 367 -0.19 -28.14 -0.63
N ARG A 368 -0.78 -27.43 -1.59
CA ARG A 368 -0.10 -26.36 -2.33
C ARG A 368 -0.34 -25.03 -1.64
N LEU A 369 0.75 -24.32 -1.39
CA LEU A 369 0.80 -23.03 -0.70
C LEU A 369 1.64 -22.06 -1.54
N PRO A 370 1.27 -20.79 -1.68
CA PRO A 370 2.10 -19.83 -2.40
C PRO A 370 3.45 -19.65 -1.71
N ALA A 371 4.49 -19.56 -2.52
CA ALA A 371 5.84 -19.28 -2.06
C ALA A 371 5.92 -17.85 -1.49
N LEU A 372 5.94 -17.73 -0.17
CA LEU A 372 6.18 -16.46 0.51
C LEU A 372 7.63 -16.03 0.28
N VAL A 373 7.84 -14.77 -0.11
CA VAL A 373 9.16 -14.16 -0.22
C VAL A 373 9.43 -13.38 1.07
N TYR A 374 10.44 -13.86 1.80
CA TYR A 374 10.97 -13.24 3.01
C TYR A 374 12.09 -12.27 2.61
N ASP A 375 11.74 -10.99 2.56
CA ASP A 375 12.65 -9.87 2.31
C ASP A 375 12.36 -8.72 3.30
N PHE A 376 13.08 -7.60 3.17
CA PHE A 376 12.92 -6.44 4.07
C PHE A 376 11.57 -5.71 3.93
N LYS A 377 10.83 -5.95 2.83
CA LYS A 377 9.58 -5.27 2.48
C LYS A 377 8.36 -6.05 2.97
N LEU A 378 8.46 -7.38 3.10
CA LEU A 378 7.38 -8.28 3.48
C LEU A 378 6.59 -7.80 4.71
N ALA A 379 7.28 -7.31 5.74
CA ALA A 379 6.67 -6.83 6.97
C ALA A 379 5.71 -5.65 6.73
N THR A 380 6.19 -4.63 6.02
CA THR A 380 5.44 -3.42 5.66
C THR A 380 4.33 -3.73 4.68
N VAL A 381 4.63 -4.48 3.60
CA VAL A 381 3.64 -4.86 2.57
C VAL A 381 2.49 -5.67 3.17
N ALA A 382 2.78 -6.71 3.94
CA ALA A 382 1.75 -7.59 4.48
C ALA A 382 0.79 -6.83 5.40
N ARG A 383 1.32 -5.97 6.29
CA ARG A 383 0.47 -5.19 7.20
C ARG A 383 -0.36 -4.11 6.48
N ASN A 384 0.17 -3.48 5.44
CA ASN A 384 -0.60 -2.52 4.63
C ASN A 384 -1.68 -3.21 3.77
N LEU A 385 -1.43 -4.43 3.28
CA LEU A 385 -2.48 -5.26 2.64
C LEU A 385 -3.55 -5.73 3.63
N LEU A 386 -3.17 -6.14 4.85
CA LEU A 386 -4.11 -6.47 5.93
C LEU A 386 -4.97 -5.27 6.33
N ALA A 387 -4.37 -4.08 6.47
CA ALA A 387 -5.11 -2.84 6.71
C ALA A 387 -6.07 -2.53 5.54
N ARG A 388 -5.63 -2.68 4.29
CA ARG A 388 -6.46 -2.50 3.10
C ARG A 388 -7.64 -3.48 3.02
N GLU A 389 -7.51 -4.68 3.59
CA GLU A 389 -8.60 -5.67 3.71
C GLU A 389 -9.51 -5.45 4.93
N TYR A 390 -9.19 -4.55 5.86
CA TYR A 390 -9.83 -4.49 7.18
C TYR A 390 -11.36 -4.28 7.15
N GLU A 391 -11.87 -3.44 6.25
CA GLU A 391 -13.32 -3.24 6.03
C GLU A 391 -13.88 -4.07 4.86
N GLY A 392 -13.04 -4.88 4.20
CA GLY A 392 -13.42 -5.70 3.05
C GLY A 392 -14.28 -6.92 3.42
N GLN A 393 -15.30 -7.20 2.60
CA GLN A 393 -16.13 -8.42 2.73
C GLN A 393 -15.35 -9.71 2.42
N SER A 394 -14.30 -9.62 1.60
CA SER A 394 -13.42 -10.73 1.23
C SER A 394 -12.01 -10.40 1.68
N LYS A 395 -11.42 -11.24 2.52
CA LYS A 395 -10.13 -10.99 3.17
C LYS A 395 -9.08 -12.11 2.94
N PRO A 396 -8.76 -12.43 1.67
CA PRO A 396 -7.86 -13.53 1.31
C PRO A 396 -6.43 -13.38 1.84
N VAL A 397 -5.84 -12.18 1.82
CA VAL A 397 -4.46 -11.97 2.32
C VAL A 397 -4.43 -12.10 3.84
N THR A 398 -5.43 -11.54 4.53
CA THR A 398 -5.64 -11.66 5.97
C THR A 398 -5.83 -13.13 6.39
N ARG A 399 -6.68 -13.89 5.69
CA ARG A 399 -6.88 -15.32 5.98
C ARG A 399 -5.60 -16.13 5.67
N TYR A 400 -4.84 -15.78 4.62
CA TYR A 400 -3.56 -16.42 4.35
C TYR A 400 -2.58 -16.26 5.52
N PHE A 401 -2.38 -15.04 6.03
CA PHE A 401 -1.43 -14.83 7.14
C PHE A 401 -1.89 -15.50 8.44
N GLN A 402 -3.20 -15.54 8.71
CA GLN A 402 -3.75 -16.35 9.82
C GLN A 402 -3.52 -17.85 9.63
N MET A 403 -3.74 -18.40 8.43
CA MET A 403 -3.42 -19.79 8.12
C MET A 403 -1.90 -20.07 8.22
N LEU A 404 -1.04 -19.11 7.85
CA LEU A 404 0.41 -19.22 8.02
C LEU A 404 0.81 -19.22 9.51
N ASN A 405 0.15 -18.41 10.33
CA ASN A 405 0.28 -18.42 11.79
C ASN A 405 -0.21 -19.75 12.42
N GLU A 406 -1.27 -20.35 11.88
CA GLU A 406 -1.77 -21.68 12.25
C GLU A 406 -0.80 -22.81 11.84
N LEU A 407 -0.18 -22.69 10.66
CA LEU A 407 0.83 -23.63 10.15
C LEU A 407 2.14 -23.63 10.96
N VAL A 408 2.48 -22.49 11.57
CA VAL A 408 3.76 -22.29 12.28
C VAL A 408 3.52 -22.15 13.79
N GLU A 409 3.54 -23.26 14.52
CA GLU A 409 3.60 -23.23 15.97
C GLU A 409 5.00 -22.77 16.41
N ASP A 410 6.05 -23.42 15.92
CA ASP A 410 7.43 -23.12 16.29
C ASP A 410 8.45 -23.10 15.13
N ALA A 411 9.70 -22.77 15.45
CA ALA A 411 10.81 -22.70 14.51
C ALA A 411 11.04 -23.98 13.68
N ALA A 412 10.63 -25.17 14.12
CA ALA A 412 10.75 -26.38 13.31
C ALA A 412 9.69 -26.44 12.20
N ASP A 413 8.54 -25.81 12.35
CA ASP A 413 7.55 -25.65 11.28
C ASP A 413 8.10 -24.72 10.19
N VAL A 414 8.75 -23.62 10.56
CA VAL A 414 9.50 -22.76 9.62
C VAL A 414 10.55 -23.57 8.84
N ARG A 415 11.27 -24.49 9.50
CA ARG A 415 12.22 -25.40 8.80
C ARG A 415 11.51 -26.36 7.83
N ILE A 416 10.27 -26.76 8.09
CA ILE A 416 9.49 -27.58 7.16
C ILE A 416 9.03 -26.72 5.96
N LEU A 417 8.54 -25.50 6.19
CA LEU A 417 8.11 -24.59 5.14
C LEU A 417 9.26 -24.15 4.23
N ARG A 418 10.43 -23.78 4.78
CA ARG A 418 11.63 -23.48 3.98
C ARG A 418 12.09 -24.69 3.15
N ARG A 419 12.07 -25.92 3.71
CA ARG A 419 12.39 -27.16 2.94
C ARG A 419 11.36 -27.49 1.85
N ALA A 420 10.12 -27.06 2.00
CA ALA A 420 9.07 -27.18 0.99
C ALA A 420 9.10 -26.05 -0.07
N GLY A 421 10.00 -25.08 0.07
CA GLY A 421 10.08 -23.87 -0.76
C GLY A 421 8.91 -22.89 -0.55
N VAL A 422 8.10 -23.07 0.49
CA VAL A 422 6.91 -22.27 0.81
C VAL A 422 7.29 -20.95 1.49
N ILE A 423 8.47 -20.89 2.12
CA ILE A 423 9.12 -19.64 2.51
C ILE A 423 10.49 -19.61 1.83
N ARG A 424 10.78 -18.54 1.10
CA ARG A 424 12.01 -18.31 0.31
C ARG A 424 12.61 -16.95 0.66
N GLY A 425 13.84 -16.68 0.22
CA GLY A 425 14.48 -15.37 0.39
C GLY A 425 15.07 -15.14 1.78
N GLY A 426 15.99 -14.17 1.81
CA GLY A 426 16.64 -13.63 3.00
C GLY A 426 17.64 -14.55 3.70
N SER A 427 18.76 -13.96 4.14
CA SER A 427 19.70 -14.58 5.09
C SER A 427 19.11 -14.81 6.48
N GLY A 428 17.94 -14.22 6.75
CA GLY A 428 17.30 -14.17 8.07
C GLY A 428 17.09 -15.52 8.75
N GLY A 429 17.19 -15.50 10.06
CA GLY A 429 17.16 -16.68 10.92
C GLY A 429 15.81 -17.39 10.95
N VAL A 430 15.81 -18.68 11.28
CA VAL A 430 14.57 -19.47 11.43
C VAL A 430 13.64 -18.89 12.52
N GLN A 431 14.21 -18.29 13.57
CA GLN A 431 13.48 -17.60 14.64
C GLN A 431 12.95 -16.23 14.19
N GLU A 432 13.67 -15.55 13.30
CA GLU A 432 13.34 -14.24 12.74
C GLU A 432 12.06 -14.34 11.88
N VAL A 433 12.02 -15.35 11.00
CA VAL A 433 10.83 -15.72 10.22
C VAL A 433 9.65 -16.09 11.13
N HIS A 434 9.88 -16.84 12.21
CA HIS A 434 8.83 -17.19 13.18
C HIS A 434 8.25 -15.94 13.85
N GLY A 435 9.11 -15.04 14.34
CA GLY A 435 8.73 -13.76 14.93
C GLY A 435 7.97 -12.87 13.95
N LEU A 436 8.41 -12.78 12.69
CA LEU A 436 7.72 -12.00 11.66
C LEU A 436 6.32 -12.54 11.37
N VAL A 437 6.15 -13.86 11.23
CA VAL A 437 4.83 -14.48 11.02
C VAL A 437 3.87 -14.13 12.16
N LYS A 438 4.33 -14.20 13.43
CA LYS A 438 3.51 -13.79 14.59
C LYS A 438 3.24 -12.28 14.62
N SER A 439 4.19 -11.44 14.20
CA SER A 439 4.03 -9.98 14.18
C SER A 439 3.09 -9.48 13.08
N ILE A 440 3.09 -10.10 11.90
CA ILE A 440 2.11 -9.81 10.84
C ILE A 440 0.71 -10.25 11.28
N ASP A 441 0.59 -11.47 11.81
CA ASP A 441 -0.68 -12.05 12.23
C ASP A 441 -1.41 -11.25 13.33
N GLY A 442 -0.68 -10.63 14.26
CA GLY A 442 -1.25 -9.76 15.30
C GLY A 442 -2.07 -8.56 14.76
N HIS A 443 -1.97 -8.26 13.46
CA HIS A 443 -2.72 -7.21 12.77
C HIS A 443 -3.93 -7.74 11.98
N ALA A 444 -4.12 -9.05 11.91
CA ALA A 444 -5.19 -9.66 11.12
C ALA A 444 -6.55 -9.55 11.84
N THR A 445 -7.61 -9.13 11.14
CA THR A 445 -8.96 -9.12 11.74
C THR A 445 -9.36 -10.54 12.13
N TYR A 446 -9.54 -10.82 13.43
CA TYR A 446 -9.78 -12.17 13.93
C TYR A 446 -11.26 -12.44 14.29
N PRO A 447 -11.86 -13.56 13.85
CA PRO A 447 -11.38 -14.45 12.79
C PRO A 447 -11.56 -13.82 11.40
N SER A 448 -10.61 -14.03 10.49
CA SER A 448 -10.84 -13.77 9.07
C SER A 448 -11.54 -14.97 8.46
N VAL A 449 -12.32 -14.73 7.39
CA VAL A 449 -13.05 -15.77 6.66
C VAL A 449 -12.83 -15.53 5.16
N TYR A 450 -12.36 -16.54 4.46
CA TYR A 450 -12.25 -16.52 3.01
C TYR A 450 -12.58 -17.90 2.45
N MET A 451 -13.85 -18.08 2.08
CA MET A 451 -14.47 -19.38 1.78
C MET A 451 -13.73 -20.25 0.75
N ALA A 452 -13.03 -19.66 -0.23
CA ALA A 452 -12.24 -20.44 -1.17
C ALA A 452 -11.06 -21.15 -0.49
N MET A 453 -10.43 -20.52 0.50
CA MET A 453 -9.31 -21.07 1.27
C MET A 453 -9.79 -21.95 2.42
N ASP A 454 -10.80 -21.51 3.18
CA ASP A 454 -11.34 -22.29 4.32
C ASP A 454 -11.88 -23.67 3.87
N ARG A 455 -12.44 -23.76 2.65
CA ARG A 455 -12.83 -25.05 2.03
C ARG A 455 -11.65 -25.98 1.80
N GLU A 456 -10.51 -25.47 1.37
CA GLU A 456 -9.30 -26.29 1.17
C GLU A 456 -8.67 -26.67 2.52
N ILE A 457 -8.61 -25.75 3.48
CA ILE A 457 -8.13 -26.04 4.85
C ILE A 457 -8.95 -27.17 5.49
N GLU A 458 -10.28 -27.14 5.37
CA GLU A 458 -11.12 -28.21 5.92
C GLU A 458 -10.88 -29.57 5.24
N LYS A 459 -10.60 -29.62 3.92
CA LYS A 459 -10.15 -30.88 3.26
C LYS A 459 -8.82 -31.38 3.82
N VAL A 460 -7.84 -30.49 4.01
CA VAL A 460 -6.52 -30.83 4.59
C VAL A 460 -6.69 -31.41 6.00
N LYS A 461 -7.52 -30.78 6.82
CA LYS A 461 -7.85 -31.22 8.18
C LYS A 461 -8.56 -32.58 8.17
N GLN A 462 -9.58 -32.79 7.35
CA GLN A 462 -10.26 -34.10 7.22
C GLN A 462 -9.29 -35.22 6.79
N TYR A 463 -8.34 -34.92 5.90
CA TYR A 463 -7.28 -35.86 5.55
C TYR A 463 -6.34 -36.18 6.72
N HIS A 464 -5.89 -35.15 7.44
CA HIS A 464 -5.06 -35.27 8.64
C HIS A 464 -5.75 -36.15 9.70
N ASP A 465 -7.00 -35.83 10.05
CA ASP A 465 -7.74 -36.49 11.13
C ASP A 465 -8.05 -37.96 10.76
N LYS A 466 -8.38 -38.22 9.49
CA LYS A 466 -8.53 -39.59 8.96
C LYS A 466 -7.21 -40.38 9.01
N ARG A 467 -6.07 -39.76 8.66
CA ARG A 467 -4.74 -40.38 8.75
C ARG A 467 -4.33 -40.68 10.19
N MET A 468 -4.53 -39.75 11.13
CA MET A 468 -4.21 -39.93 12.54
C MET A 468 -5.12 -40.97 13.22
N THR A 469 -6.43 -40.94 12.95
CA THR A 469 -7.35 -42.00 13.41
C THR A 469 -6.94 -43.38 12.90
N SER A 470 -6.60 -43.49 11.60
CA SER A 470 -6.14 -44.76 11.01
C SER A 470 -4.82 -45.26 11.62
N PHE A 471 -3.88 -44.35 11.92
CA PHE A 471 -2.62 -44.67 12.58
C PHE A 471 -2.85 -45.19 14.01
N LEU A 472 -3.70 -44.50 14.79
CA LEU A 472 -4.05 -44.89 16.16
C LEU A 472 -4.77 -46.24 16.21
N VAL A 473 -5.72 -46.49 15.28
CA VAL A 473 -6.41 -47.79 15.19
C VAL A 473 -5.43 -48.91 14.83
N ARG A 474 -4.53 -48.71 13.86
CA ARG A 474 -3.54 -49.72 13.46
C ARG A 474 -2.51 -50.01 14.55
N ASN A 475 -2.08 -49.00 15.30
CA ASN A 475 -0.99 -49.13 16.28
C ASN A 475 -1.46 -49.32 17.72
N ARG A 476 -2.78 -49.32 17.98
CA ARG A 476 -3.40 -49.55 19.30
C ARG A 476 -2.76 -50.69 20.11
N PRO A 477 -2.51 -51.90 19.55
CA PRO A 477 -1.88 -52.98 20.29
C PRO A 477 -0.48 -52.62 20.83
N GLY A 478 0.35 -51.98 20.00
CA GLY A 478 1.71 -51.58 20.38
C GLY A 478 1.77 -50.38 21.31
N VAL A 479 0.86 -49.41 21.16
CA VAL A 479 0.77 -48.24 22.06
C VAL A 479 0.36 -48.63 23.47
N ILE A 480 -0.56 -49.59 23.62
CA ILE A 480 -0.94 -50.14 24.93
C ILE A 480 0.23 -50.92 25.56
N TRP A 481 0.93 -51.76 24.79
CA TRP A 481 2.13 -52.46 25.29
C TRP A 481 3.24 -51.49 25.72
N ALA A 482 3.51 -50.45 24.95
CA ALA A 482 4.56 -49.47 25.26
C ALA A 482 4.25 -48.68 26.55
N SER A 483 2.99 -48.29 26.78
CA SER A 483 2.61 -47.59 28.02
C SER A 483 2.63 -48.53 29.23
N SER A 484 2.23 -49.80 29.09
CA SER A 484 2.39 -50.81 30.14
C SER A 484 3.85 -51.04 30.51
N VAL A 485 4.76 -51.18 29.54
CA VAL A 485 6.20 -51.34 29.80
C VAL A 485 6.79 -50.10 30.45
N ALA A 486 6.40 -48.89 30.02
CA ALA A 486 6.85 -47.65 30.66
C ALA A 486 6.38 -47.54 32.12
N ALA A 487 5.12 -47.87 32.40
CA ALA A 487 4.57 -47.89 33.77
C ALA A 487 5.32 -48.90 34.66
N LEU A 488 5.49 -50.14 34.18
CA LEU A 488 6.25 -51.17 34.89
C LEU A 488 7.71 -50.75 35.15
N SER A 489 8.34 -50.06 34.20
CA SER A 489 9.69 -49.51 34.35
C SER A 489 9.76 -48.48 35.48
N VAL A 490 8.80 -47.56 35.55
CA VAL A 490 8.73 -46.55 36.64
C VAL A 490 8.46 -47.23 37.99
N PHE A 491 7.54 -48.19 38.06
CA PHE A 491 7.30 -48.96 39.29
C PHE A 491 8.55 -49.72 39.76
N ALA A 492 9.29 -50.35 38.84
CA ALA A 492 10.54 -51.04 39.17
C ALA A 492 11.61 -50.06 39.70
N ILE A 493 11.76 -48.88 39.11
CA ILE A 493 12.70 -47.83 39.58
C ILE A 493 12.30 -47.30 40.97
N VAL A 494 11.00 -47.11 41.24
CA VAL A 494 10.51 -46.67 42.55
C VAL A 494 10.71 -47.75 43.61
N ALA A 495 10.40 -49.01 43.30
CA ALA A 495 10.64 -50.14 44.22
C ALA A 495 12.13 -50.34 44.52
N ALA A 496 12.99 -50.26 43.50
CA ALA A 496 14.45 -50.37 43.65
C ALA A 496 15.09 -49.20 44.42
N ARG A 497 14.43 -48.02 44.46
CA ARG A 497 14.82 -46.93 45.37
C ARG A 497 14.36 -47.17 46.81
N ARG A 498 13.13 -47.67 47.00
CA ARG A 498 12.57 -47.94 48.35
C ARG A 498 13.37 -49.00 49.10
N ASN A 499 13.83 -50.06 48.41
CA ASN A 499 14.69 -51.11 48.97
C ASN A 499 16.19 -50.69 49.10
N ARG A 500 16.50 -49.38 49.08
CA ARG A 500 17.84 -48.83 49.37
C ARG A 500 17.80 -47.76 50.47
N GLN A 501 16.68 -47.61 51.17
CA GLN A 501 16.45 -46.61 52.22
C GLN A 501 15.90 -47.21 53.53
N GLY A 502 15.98 -48.54 53.65
CA GLY A 502 15.76 -49.36 54.85
C GLY A 502 16.63 -50.59 54.76
#